data_AF-A0A1D6JBN1-F1
#
_entry.id   AF-A0A1D6JBN1-F1
#
_cell.length_a   1.000
_cell.length_b   1.000
_cell.length_c   1.000
_cell.angle_alpha   90.00
_cell.angle_beta   90.00
_cell.angle_gamma   90.00
#
_symmetry.space_group_name_H-M   'P 1'
#
loop_
_entity.id
_entity.type
_entity.pdbx_description
1 polymer ?
#
loop_
_entity_poly.entity_id
_entity_poly.type
_entity_poly.pdbx_seq_one_letter_code
_entity_poly.pdbx_strand_id
1 'polypeptide(L)'
;MERGRGGSGGRGGGRTFQRNNAGEEWPNLVGVVLSWSLADVMNKDLFKDKVKQIPSTFPNLKSYLECYTSPLLEELRAEMSSSLESLSTVPSVRISRIEEKRDKHEIYLASDCQVAKPHNRPECYTPSVGDVILLSDVKPGHISDTTRNGRPYRVAFVTDADGGDEYDDSPPAKYGIVASGKIDAADDERQDGKSTSLFAACLLNIVTYIRIWRCLDYEALRTNRGLIEKMVNYQPVGLP
;
A
#
# COMPACT_ATOMS: atom_id res chain seq x y z
N MET A 1 -66.50 -5.55 -3.92
CA MET A 1 -66.14 -4.68 -2.79
C MET A 1 -64.64 -4.43 -2.89
N GLU A 2 -64.22 -3.43 -3.67
CA GLU A 2 -63.93 -2.04 -3.24
C GLU A 2 -62.82 -1.96 -2.16
N ARG A 3 -61.62 -1.53 -2.55
CA ARG A 3 -60.99 -0.18 -2.35
C ARG A 3 -60.39 -0.03 -0.93
N GLY A 4 -59.23 0.58 -0.69
CA GLY A 4 -58.33 1.41 -1.49
C GLY A 4 -56.90 1.38 -0.92
N ARG A 5 -55.87 1.62 -1.73
CA ARG A 5 -55.19 2.91 -2.00
C ARG A 5 -54.40 3.49 -0.82
N GLY A 6 -53.08 3.51 -1.00
CA GLY A 6 -52.15 4.48 -0.43
C GLY A 6 -50.85 4.45 -1.23
N GLY A 7 -50.60 5.49 -2.05
CA GLY A 7 -49.35 5.73 -2.79
C GLY A 7 -48.21 6.10 -1.83
N SER A 8 -47.02 6.51 -2.24
CA SER A 8 -46.36 6.75 -3.53
C SER A 8 -44.97 7.26 -3.12
N GLY A 9 -43.90 6.79 -3.73
CA GLY A 9 -42.57 7.30 -3.39
C GLY A 9 -41.50 6.93 -4.40
N GLY A 10 -41.20 7.87 -5.29
CA GLY A 10 -39.83 8.17 -5.72
C GLY A 10 -39.15 7.18 -6.65
N ARG A 11 -39.26 7.46 -7.95
CA ARG A 11 -38.25 7.08 -8.94
C ARG A 11 -36.87 7.55 -8.48
N GLY A 12 -35.92 6.64 -8.47
CA GLY A 12 -34.50 6.91 -8.30
C GLY A 12 -33.68 5.85 -9.01
N GLY A 13 -33.98 5.60 -10.29
CA GLY A 13 -33.10 4.86 -11.18
C GLY A 13 -31.82 5.67 -11.37
N GLY A 14 -30.88 5.48 -10.44
CA GLY A 14 -29.50 5.91 -10.57
C GLY A 14 -28.89 5.13 -11.71
N ARG A 15 -28.90 5.75 -12.89
CA ARG A 15 -28.22 5.27 -14.08
C ARG A 15 -26.80 4.92 -13.67
N THR A 16 -26.46 3.63 -13.76
CA THR A 16 -25.09 3.21 -14.05
C THR A 16 -24.71 3.95 -15.33
N PHE A 17 -23.96 5.04 -15.17
CA PHE A 17 -23.19 5.59 -16.28
C PHE A 17 -22.15 4.52 -16.63
N GLN A 18 -22.55 3.57 -17.48
CA GLN A 18 -21.61 2.84 -18.30
C GLN A 18 -20.95 3.88 -19.20
N ARG A 19 -19.86 4.45 -18.69
CA ARG A 19 -18.99 5.31 -19.47
C ARG A 19 -18.14 4.40 -20.34
N ASN A 20 -18.64 4.11 -21.52
CA ASN A 20 -17.84 3.56 -22.60
C ASN A 20 -16.88 4.66 -23.09
N ASN A 21 -15.69 4.70 -22.49
CA ASN A 21 -14.48 5.26 -23.08
C ASN A 21 -13.31 4.63 -22.35
N ALA A 22 -12.69 3.62 -22.95
CA ALA A 22 -11.46 2.99 -22.44
C ALA A 22 -10.29 3.96 -22.64
N GLY A 23 -10.22 4.99 -21.81
CA GLY A 23 -8.96 5.61 -21.41
C GLY A 23 -8.50 4.89 -20.15
N GLU A 24 -7.25 4.44 -20.10
CA GLU A 24 -6.68 3.81 -18.91
C GLU A 24 -6.89 4.73 -17.69
N GLU A 25 -7.54 4.19 -16.66
CA GLU A 25 -7.71 4.86 -15.36
C GLU A 25 -6.31 5.08 -14.75
N TRP A 26 -6.08 6.25 -14.14
CA TRP A 26 -4.80 6.52 -13.48
C TRP A 26 -4.50 5.41 -12.47
N PRO A 27 -3.36 4.71 -12.58
CA PRO A 27 -3.17 3.48 -11.85
C PRO A 27 -3.13 3.74 -10.35
N ASN A 28 -3.71 2.84 -9.57
CA ASN A 28 -3.60 2.90 -8.12
C ASN A 28 -2.15 2.58 -7.69
N LEU A 29 -1.51 3.48 -6.93
CA LEU A 29 -0.11 3.30 -6.50
C LEU A 29 0.11 2.00 -5.71
N VAL A 30 -0.84 1.60 -4.85
CA VAL A 30 -0.75 0.34 -4.10
C VAL A 30 -0.69 -0.83 -5.07
N GLY A 31 -1.51 -0.82 -6.11
CA GLY A 31 -1.47 -1.85 -7.16
C GLY A 31 -0.13 -1.89 -7.90
N VAL A 32 0.47 -0.72 -8.19
CA VAL A 32 1.81 -0.63 -8.81
C VAL A 32 2.87 -1.24 -7.88
N VAL A 33 2.89 -0.85 -6.60
CA VAL A 33 3.86 -1.36 -5.63
C VAL A 33 3.71 -2.87 -5.42
N LEU A 34 2.48 -3.37 -5.28
CA LEU A 34 2.21 -4.79 -5.09
C LEU A 34 2.49 -5.63 -6.34
N SER A 35 2.65 -5.00 -7.52
CA SER A 35 3.06 -5.68 -8.75
C SER A 35 4.56 -5.95 -8.83
N TRP A 36 5.38 -5.28 -8.02
CA TRP A 36 6.82 -5.47 -8.00
C TRP A 36 7.20 -6.77 -7.29
N SER A 37 8.06 -7.56 -7.93
CA SER A 37 8.78 -8.62 -7.25
C SER A 37 9.88 -8.03 -6.35
N LEU A 38 10.39 -8.81 -5.39
CA LEU A 38 11.56 -8.39 -4.61
C LEU A 38 12.78 -8.13 -5.50
N ALA A 39 12.91 -8.86 -6.62
CA ALA A 39 13.97 -8.62 -7.59
C ALA A 39 13.81 -7.25 -8.27
N ASP A 40 12.57 -6.85 -8.60
CA ASP A 40 12.29 -5.51 -9.13
C ASP A 40 12.64 -4.43 -8.10
N VAL A 41 12.22 -4.62 -6.85
CA VAL A 41 12.54 -3.68 -5.76
C VAL A 41 14.06 -3.51 -5.59
N MET A 42 14.83 -4.59 -5.65
CA MET A 42 16.29 -4.55 -5.51
C MET A 42 17.03 -4.09 -6.78
N ASN A 43 16.34 -4.01 -7.92
CA ASN A 43 16.94 -3.60 -9.19
C ASN A 43 17.10 -2.07 -9.26
N LYS A 44 18.32 -1.59 -9.02
CA LYS A 44 18.69 -0.16 -9.12
C LYS A 44 18.52 0.42 -10.52
N ASP A 45 18.42 -0.41 -11.55
CA ASP A 45 18.21 0.01 -12.93
C ASP A 45 16.75 -0.06 -13.38
N LEU A 46 15.79 -0.45 -12.50
CA LEU A 46 14.37 -0.65 -12.86
C LEU A 46 13.74 0.57 -13.55
N PHE A 47 14.12 1.77 -13.12
CA PHE A 47 13.62 3.04 -13.68
C PHE A 47 14.68 3.85 -14.42
N LYS A 48 15.88 3.30 -14.67
CA LYS A 48 17.04 4.03 -15.21
C LYS A 48 16.73 4.83 -16.48
N ASP A 49 16.04 4.21 -17.44
CA ASP A 49 15.72 4.85 -18.73
C ASP A 49 14.49 5.75 -18.67
N LYS A 50 13.73 5.67 -17.57
CA LYS A 50 12.49 6.43 -17.35
C LYS A 50 12.73 7.69 -16.52
N VAL A 51 13.69 7.65 -15.59
CA VAL A 51 14.12 8.83 -14.83
C VAL A 51 15.03 9.69 -15.71
N LYS A 52 14.54 10.87 -16.08
CA LYS A 52 15.27 11.84 -16.89
C LYS A 52 15.50 13.11 -16.08
N GLN A 53 16.48 13.90 -16.50
CA GLN A 53 16.68 15.23 -15.93
C GLN A 53 15.39 16.04 -16.04
N ILE A 54 14.93 16.61 -14.92
CA ILE A 54 13.74 17.43 -14.87
C ILE A 54 14.00 18.73 -15.66
N PRO A 55 13.21 19.04 -16.70
CA PRO A 55 13.34 20.28 -17.45
C PRO A 55 13.14 21.52 -16.57
N SER A 56 13.80 22.63 -16.94
CA SER A 56 13.56 23.93 -16.29
C SER A 56 12.23 24.57 -16.66
N THR A 57 11.64 24.16 -17.79
CA THR A 57 10.36 24.65 -18.29
C THR A 57 9.57 23.49 -18.91
N PHE A 58 8.24 23.63 -18.95
CA PHE A 58 7.35 22.59 -19.47
C PHE A 58 6.39 23.16 -20.50
N PRO A 59 6.10 22.41 -21.59
CA PRO A 59 5.21 22.89 -22.64
C PRO A 59 3.75 22.95 -22.21
N ASN A 60 3.36 22.15 -21.21
CA ASN A 60 2.01 22.11 -20.66
C ASN A 60 2.02 21.38 -19.31
N LEU A 61 0.90 21.48 -18.58
CA LEU A 61 0.72 20.86 -17.27
C LEU A 61 0.85 19.33 -17.29
N LYS A 62 0.37 18.67 -18.35
CA LYS A 62 0.45 17.20 -18.44
C LYS A 62 1.91 16.75 -18.48
N SER A 63 2.73 17.37 -19.33
CA SER A 63 4.17 17.10 -19.40
C SER A 63 4.90 17.42 -18.08
N TYR A 64 4.45 18.44 -17.33
CA TYR A 64 4.96 18.72 -15.99
C TYR A 64 4.71 17.55 -15.04
N LEU A 65 3.45 17.12 -14.89
CA LEU A 65 3.06 16.05 -13.95
C LEU A 65 3.70 14.70 -14.31
N GLU A 66 3.71 14.34 -15.59
CA GLU A 66 4.30 13.09 -16.09
C GLU A 66 5.80 13.01 -15.77
N CYS A 67 6.52 14.15 -15.76
CA CYS A 67 7.95 14.20 -15.47
C CYS A 67 8.29 13.74 -14.04
N TYR A 68 7.37 13.86 -13.09
CA TYR A 68 7.57 13.46 -11.68
C TYR A 68 7.13 12.02 -11.39
N THR A 69 6.46 11.34 -12.33
CA THR A 69 5.94 9.99 -12.12
C THR A 69 7.07 8.98 -11.91
N SER A 70 8.05 8.94 -12.82
CA SER A 70 9.16 7.99 -12.73
C SER A 70 10.13 8.28 -11.57
N PRO A 71 10.51 9.55 -11.30
CA PRO A 71 11.27 9.89 -10.10
C PRO A 71 10.60 9.45 -8.79
N LEU A 72 9.28 9.64 -8.66
CA LEU A 72 8.54 9.23 -7.46
C LEU A 72 8.55 7.71 -7.26
N LEU A 73 8.38 6.95 -8.34
CA LEU A 73 8.45 5.48 -8.29
C LEU A 73 9.86 4.98 -7.96
N GLU A 74 10.90 5.62 -8.50
CA GLU A 74 12.30 5.29 -8.19
C GLU A 74 12.64 5.59 -6.73
N GLU A 75 12.21 6.73 -6.20
CA GLU A 75 12.38 7.07 -4.78
C GLU A 75 11.73 6.00 -3.89
N LEU A 76 10.47 5.65 -4.19
CA LEU A 76 9.73 4.63 -3.46
C LEU A 76 10.40 3.26 -3.52
N ARG A 77 10.88 2.85 -4.70
CA ARG A 77 11.63 1.61 -4.90
C ARG A 77 12.94 1.62 -4.11
N ALA A 78 13.68 2.73 -4.14
CA ALA A 78 14.95 2.86 -3.43
C ALA A 78 14.76 2.79 -1.90
N GLU A 79 13.72 3.42 -1.35
CA GLU A 79 13.40 3.33 0.07
C GLU A 79 13.03 1.89 0.48
N MET A 80 12.16 1.23 -0.30
CA MET A 80 11.85 -0.20 -0.10
C MET A 80 13.11 -1.07 -0.15
N SER A 81 13.99 -0.84 -1.12
CA SER A 81 15.26 -1.55 -1.27
C SER A 81 16.15 -1.37 -0.04
N SER A 82 16.24 -0.15 0.50
CA SER A 82 17.01 0.15 1.72
C SER A 82 16.48 -0.63 2.94
N SER A 83 15.16 -0.71 3.09
CA SER A 83 14.54 -1.50 4.16
C SER A 83 14.76 -3.00 3.99
N LEU A 84 14.80 -3.50 2.76
CA LEU A 84 15.14 -4.89 2.47
C LEU A 84 16.63 -5.21 2.73
N GLU A 85 17.54 -4.27 2.46
CA GLU A 85 18.97 -4.42 2.80
C GLU A 85 19.19 -4.44 4.33
N SER A 86 18.35 -3.74 5.10
CA SER A 86 18.42 -3.64 6.56
C SER A 86 17.39 -4.50 7.30
N LEU A 87 16.89 -5.54 6.64
CA LEU A 87 15.75 -6.36 7.08
C LEU A 87 15.91 -6.97 8.49
N SER A 88 17.14 -7.30 8.90
CA SER A 88 17.45 -7.83 10.26
C SER A 88 17.10 -6.85 11.39
N THR A 89 17.09 -5.56 11.08
CA THR A 89 16.90 -4.47 12.05
C THR A 89 15.56 -3.77 11.89
N VAL A 90 14.83 -4.05 10.80
CA VAL A 90 13.52 -3.48 10.54
C VAL A 90 12.52 -3.91 11.62
N PRO A 91 11.62 -3.01 12.08
CA PRO A 91 10.56 -3.34 13.01
C PRO A 91 9.71 -4.51 12.49
N SER A 92 9.55 -5.54 13.34
CA SER A 92 8.80 -6.75 13.00
C SER A 92 7.91 -7.23 14.13
N VAL A 93 6.86 -7.94 13.75
CA VAL A 93 5.84 -8.49 14.64
C VAL A 93 5.50 -9.91 14.24
N ARG A 94 5.15 -10.73 15.22
CA ARG A 94 4.67 -12.09 14.98
C ARG A 94 3.17 -12.08 14.73
N ILE A 95 2.75 -12.82 13.73
CA ILE A 95 1.37 -13.05 13.36
C ILE A 95 0.94 -14.39 13.94
N SER A 96 -0.20 -14.41 14.63
CA SER A 96 -0.80 -15.64 15.17
C SER A 96 -1.62 -16.38 14.13
N ARG A 97 -2.39 -15.65 13.31
CA ARG A 97 -3.18 -16.21 12.21
C ARG A 97 -3.41 -15.18 11.09
N ILE A 98 -3.67 -15.70 9.89
CA ILE A 98 -4.12 -14.93 8.72
C ILE A 98 -5.44 -15.54 8.26
N GLU A 99 -6.48 -14.72 8.16
CA GLU A 99 -7.80 -15.12 7.65
C GLU A 99 -8.03 -14.54 6.26
N GLU A 100 -8.38 -15.39 5.29
CA GLU A 100 -8.86 -14.93 3.99
C GLU A 100 -10.30 -14.42 4.11
N LYS A 101 -10.54 -13.20 3.65
CA LYS A 101 -11.86 -12.63 3.40
C LYS A 101 -12.05 -12.47 1.89
N ARG A 102 -13.25 -12.08 1.45
CA ARG A 102 -13.62 -12.07 0.02
C ARG A 102 -12.55 -11.50 -0.91
N ASP A 103 -12.10 -10.27 -0.64
CA ASP A 103 -11.16 -9.53 -1.51
C ASP A 103 -9.87 -9.10 -0.79
N LYS A 104 -9.68 -9.54 0.46
CA LYS A 104 -8.62 -9.09 1.38
C LYS A 104 -8.24 -10.20 2.36
N HIS A 105 -7.15 -10.01 3.09
CA HIS A 105 -6.84 -10.85 4.24
C HIS A 105 -6.89 -10.01 5.53
N GLU A 106 -7.15 -10.66 6.66
CA GLU A 106 -6.96 -10.08 7.98
C GLU A 106 -5.81 -10.78 8.68
N ILE A 107 -4.89 -10.00 9.25
CA ILE A 107 -3.80 -10.53 10.09
C ILE A 107 -4.11 -10.25 11.55
N TYR A 108 -3.79 -11.22 12.40
CA TYR A 108 -3.94 -11.14 13.85
C TYR A 108 -2.56 -11.22 14.50
N LEU A 109 -2.27 -10.28 15.40
CA LEU A 109 -0.97 -10.27 16.08
C LEU A 109 -0.92 -11.34 17.16
N ALA A 110 0.28 -11.83 17.49
CA ALA A 110 0.46 -12.73 18.62
C ALA A 110 0.30 -11.98 19.96
N SER A 111 -0.32 -12.62 20.96
CA SER A 111 -0.64 -11.97 22.24
C SER A 111 0.60 -11.51 23.02
N ASP A 112 1.74 -12.17 22.86
CA ASP A 112 3.01 -11.78 23.48
C ASP A 112 3.64 -10.52 22.86
N CYS A 113 3.13 -10.08 21.69
CA CYS A 113 3.45 -8.80 21.05
C CYS A 113 2.60 -7.64 21.59
N GLN A 114 1.40 -7.92 22.11
CA GLN A 114 0.48 -6.90 22.62
C GLN A 114 0.74 -6.53 24.10
N VAL A 115 1.49 -7.34 24.84
CA VAL A 115 1.83 -7.09 26.26
C VAL A 115 3.23 -6.46 26.36
N ALA A 116 3.35 -5.17 26.02
CA ALA A 116 4.54 -4.41 26.35
C ALA A 116 4.48 -3.93 27.81
N LYS A 117 5.17 -4.63 28.72
CA LYS A 117 5.58 -4.05 30.01
C LYS A 117 6.63 -2.95 29.75
N PRO A 118 6.64 -1.84 30.50
CA PRO A 118 7.28 -0.58 30.09
C PRO A 118 8.82 -0.54 30.14
N HIS A 119 9.54 -1.66 30.35
CA HIS A 119 10.95 -1.56 30.72
C HIS A 119 11.99 -2.48 30.07
N ASN A 120 11.69 -3.35 29.09
CA ASN A 120 12.81 -4.09 28.46
C ASN A 120 12.54 -4.80 27.13
N ARG A 121 11.56 -4.38 26.33
CA ARG A 121 11.43 -4.89 24.96
C ARG A 121 11.36 -3.71 24.00
N PRO A 122 12.27 -3.60 23.01
CA PRO A 122 12.08 -2.65 21.93
C PRO A 122 10.71 -2.91 21.32
N GLU A 123 9.95 -1.83 21.19
CA GLU A 123 8.55 -1.78 20.83
C GLU A 123 8.23 -2.80 19.73
N CYS A 124 7.31 -3.73 20.02
CA CYS A 124 6.86 -4.64 19.00
C CYS A 124 6.16 -3.82 17.92
N TYR A 125 6.50 -4.04 16.66
CA TYR A 125 5.90 -3.31 15.55
C TYR A 125 4.37 -3.48 15.59
N THR A 126 3.65 -2.36 15.56
CA THR A 126 2.19 -2.32 15.43
C THR A 126 1.88 -1.84 14.01
N PRO A 127 1.22 -2.67 13.18
CA PRO A 127 0.86 -2.25 11.83
C PRO A 127 0.00 -0.99 11.79
N SER A 128 0.26 -0.13 10.81
CA SER A 128 -0.52 1.09 10.56
C SER A 128 -1.05 1.09 9.14
N VAL A 129 -2.21 1.73 8.94
CA VAL A 129 -2.79 1.89 7.60
C VAL A 129 -1.81 2.64 6.71
N GLY A 130 -1.53 2.09 5.54
CA GLY A 130 -0.55 2.64 4.63
C GLY A 130 0.84 1.98 4.69
N ASP A 131 1.08 1.11 5.67
CA ASP A 131 2.32 0.35 5.73
C ASP A 131 2.40 -0.64 4.58
N VAL A 132 3.57 -0.73 3.96
CA VAL A 132 3.95 -1.86 3.11
C VAL A 132 4.82 -2.79 3.95
N ILE A 133 4.37 -4.04 4.07
CA ILE A 133 4.97 -5.05 4.93
C ILE A 133 5.48 -6.24 4.13
N LEU A 134 6.51 -6.90 4.66
CA LEU A 134 7.00 -8.18 4.18
C LEU A 134 6.50 -9.30 5.07
N LEU A 135 5.73 -10.23 4.51
CA LEU A 135 5.24 -11.44 5.17
C LEU A 135 6.22 -12.60 4.97
N SER A 136 6.44 -13.37 6.03
CA SER A 136 7.41 -14.46 6.08
C SER A 136 7.06 -15.51 7.14
N ASP A 137 7.57 -16.72 6.98
CA ASP A 137 7.43 -17.84 7.93
C ASP A 137 8.60 -17.98 8.91
N VAL A 138 9.55 -17.04 8.84
CA VAL A 138 10.70 -16.93 9.74
C VAL A 138 10.92 -15.46 10.02
N LYS A 139 11.34 -15.11 11.24
CA LYS A 139 11.71 -13.73 11.56
C LYS A 139 12.70 -13.23 10.49
N PRO A 140 12.38 -12.15 9.75
CA PRO A 140 13.23 -11.67 8.69
C PRO A 140 14.62 -11.33 9.22
N GLY A 141 15.64 -11.97 8.66
CA GLY A 141 17.05 -11.79 9.01
C GLY A 141 17.78 -11.08 7.88
N HIS A 142 18.01 -11.77 6.77
CA HIS A 142 18.61 -11.17 5.59
C HIS A 142 17.81 -11.51 4.33
N ILE A 143 17.75 -10.62 3.34
CA ILE A 143 17.01 -10.88 2.09
C ILE A 143 17.56 -12.08 1.32
N SER A 144 18.84 -12.46 1.50
CA SER A 144 19.40 -13.69 0.90
C SER A 144 18.74 -14.95 1.44
N ASP A 145 18.10 -14.89 2.61
CA ASP A 145 17.36 -15.99 3.23
C ASP A 145 15.98 -16.16 2.57
N THR A 146 15.93 -15.95 1.25
CA THR A 146 14.76 -15.88 0.36
C THR A 146 13.74 -17.00 0.55
N THR A 147 14.16 -18.16 1.07
CA THR A 147 13.27 -19.23 1.54
C THR A 147 13.98 -20.09 2.59
N ARG A 148 13.31 -20.43 3.69
CA ARG A 148 13.63 -21.61 4.50
C ARG A 148 12.40 -22.51 4.42
N ASN A 149 12.47 -23.59 3.64
CA ASN A 149 11.37 -24.51 3.29
C ASN A 149 10.55 -24.16 2.03
N GLY A 150 11.07 -23.34 1.11
CA GLY A 150 10.46 -23.14 -0.22
C GLY A 150 9.22 -22.23 -0.28
N ARG A 151 8.82 -21.59 0.84
CA ARG A 151 7.76 -20.56 0.83
C ARG A 151 8.38 -19.17 0.58
N PRO A 152 7.93 -18.44 -0.46
CA PRO A 152 8.50 -17.14 -0.79
C PRO A 152 7.98 -16.05 0.15
N TYR A 153 8.82 -15.04 0.38
CA TYR A 153 8.37 -13.76 0.94
C TYR A 153 7.21 -13.16 0.13
N ARG A 154 6.27 -12.50 0.81
CA ARG A 154 5.16 -11.78 0.16
C ARG A 154 5.12 -10.33 0.61
N VAL A 155 5.02 -9.41 -0.34
CA VAL A 155 4.74 -8.00 -0.03
C VAL A 155 3.23 -7.83 0.15
N ALA A 156 2.83 -7.09 1.18
CA ALA A 156 1.44 -6.73 1.43
C ALA A 156 1.31 -5.27 1.85
N PHE A 157 0.14 -4.70 1.65
CA PHE A 157 -0.22 -3.33 2.05
C PHE A 157 -1.28 -3.37 3.14
N VAL A 158 -1.06 -2.65 4.23
CA VAL A 158 -1.96 -2.59 5.38
C VAL A 158 -3.11 -1.61 5.11
N THR A 159 -4.33 -2.10 5.32
CA THR A 159 -5.59 -1.35 5.19
C THR A 159 -6.34 -1.37 6.52
N ASP A 160 -7.43 -0.62 6.60
CA ASP A 160 -8.42 -0.81 7.64
C ASP A 160 -8.95 -2.26 7.61
N ALA A 161 -9.15 -2.83 8.80
CA ALA A 161 -9.83 -4.12 8.96
C ALA A 161 -11.35 -3.94 8.81
N ASP A 162 -12.04 -4.98 8.35
CA ASP A 162 -13.49 -4.89 8.16
C ASP A 162 -14.21 -4.89 9.52
N GLY A 163 -15.07 -3.91 9.76
CA GLY A 163 -15.91 -3.84 10.97
C GLY A 163 -15.16 -3.54 12.26
N GLY A 164 -14.10 -2.71 12.21
CA GLY A 164 -13.43 -2.22 13.40
C GLY A 164 -14.35 -1.32 14.24
N ASP A 165 -14.48 -1.67 15.52
CA ASP A 165 -15.25 -0.96 16.53
C ASP A 165 -14.56 0.41 16.79
N GLU A 166 -15.10 1.50 16.24
CA GLU A 166 -14.53 2.88 16.39
C GLU A 166 -14.54 3.41 17.85
N TYR A 167 -14.90 2.60 18.83
CA TYR A 167 -15.19 3.00 20.21
C TYR A 167 -14.31 2.33 21.27
N ASP A 168 -13.33 1.51 20.89
CA ASP A 168 -12.34 0.94 21.82
C ASP A 168 -10.97 1.60 21.61
N ASP A 169 -10.46 2.29 22.64
CA ASP A 169 -9.12 2.90 22.66
C ASP A 169 -7.99 1.86 22.72
N SER A 170 -8.32 0.57 22.77
CA SER A 170 -7.35 -0.53 22.71
C SER A 170 -6.79 -0.70 21.29
N PRO A 171 -5.50 -1.05 21.13
CA PRO A 171 -4.94 -1.35 19.81
C PRO A 171 -5.76 -2.45 19.12
N PRO A 172 -6.13 -2.28 17.84
CA PRO A 172 -6.96 -3.27 17.17
C PRO A 172 -6.23 -4.61 17.13
N ALA A 173 -6.90 -5.67 17.58
CA ALA A 173 -6.31 -7.01 17.60
C ALA A 173 -6.09 -7.60 16.20
N LYS A 174 -6.60 -6.92 15.16
CA LYS A 174 -6.58 -7.34 13.76
C LYS A 174 -6.34 -6.18 12.81
N TYR A 175 -5.73 -6.48 11.67
CA TYR A 175 -5.42 -5.51 10.62
C TYR A 175 -5.80 -6.08 9.26
N GLY A 176 -6.42 -5.26 8.40
CA GLY A 176 -6.68 -5.64 7.02
C GLY A 176 -5.40 -5.55 6.19
N ILE A 177 -5.21 -6.46 5.24
CA ILE A 177 -4.10 -6.39 4.28
C ILE A 177 -4.55 -6.77 2.87
N VAL A 178 -3.87 -6.19 1.88
CA VAL A 178 -3.92 -6.59 0.47
C VAL A 178 -2.54 -7.08 0.07
N ALA A 179 -2.44 -8.33 -0.40
CA ALA A 179 -1.16 -8.95 -0.71
C ALA A 179 -0.87 -9.00 -2.21
N SER A 180 0.41 -9.00 -2.57
CA SER A 180 0.93 -9.18 -3.95
C SER A 180 0.57 -10.53 -4.58
N GLY A 181 0.04 -11.48 -3.81
CA GLY A 181 -0.42 -12.78 -4.29
C GLY A 181 -1.10 -13.58 -3.19
N LYS A 182 -1.43 -14.84 -3.49
CA LYS A 182 -2.02 -15.75 -2.52
C LYS A 182 -1.10 -15.96 -1.32
N ILE A 183 -1.70 -15.90 -0.12
CA ILE A 183 -1.06 -16.22 1.14
C ILE A 183 -1.59 -17.60 1.55
N ASP A 184 -0.70 -18.56 1.74
CA ASP A 184 -1.10 -19.84 2.31
C ASP A 184 -1.53 -19.61 3.76
N ALA A 185 -2.74 -20.03 4.12
CA ALA A 185 -3.20 -19.97 5.50
C ALA A 185 -2.23 -20.72 6.41
N ALA A 186 -2.02 -20.21 7.62
CA ALA A 186 -1.10 -20.81 8.59
C ALA A 186 -1.58 -22.18 9.15
N ASP A 187 -2.74 -22.66 8.69
CA ASP A 187 -3.48 -23.79 9.26
C ASP A 187 -2.97 -25.19 8.86
N ASP A 188 -1.84 -25.29 8.16
CA ASP A 188 -1.18 -26.59 8.03
C ASP A 188 -0.43 -26.91 9.33
N GLU A 189 -1.12 -27.55 10.27
CA GLU A 189 -0.49 -28.39 11.28
C GLU A 189 0.46 -29.36 10.55
N ARG A 190 1.75 -29.03 10.53
CA ARG A 190 2.76 -29.99 10.07
C ARG A 190 2.64 -31.23 10.97
N GLN A 191 2.78 -32.42 10.38
CA GLN A 191 2.75 -33.72 11.08
C GLN A 191 3.73 -33.83 12.27
N ASP A 192 4.64 -32.86 12.47
CA ASP A 192 5.60 -32.73 13.57
C ASP A 192 5.09 -31.87 14.76
N GLY A 193 3.85 -31.37 14.74
CA GLY A 193 3.24 -30.64 15.87
C GLY A 193 3.82 -29.24 16.15
N LYS A 194 4.71 -28.71 15.30
CA LYS A 194 5.19 -27.32 15.37
C LYS A 194 4.37 -26.42 14.44
N SER A 195 3.61 -25.48 15.00
CA SER A 195 2.98 -24.43 14.20
C SER A 195 4.06 -23.56 13.55
N THR A 196 3.89 -23.25 12.27
CA THR A 196 4.82 -22.37 11.56
C THR A 196 4.51 -20.93 12.00
N SER A 197 5.44 -20.28 12.69
CA SER A 197 5.26 -18.88 13.12
C SER A 197 5.35 -17.94 11.91
N LEU A 198 4.36 -17.07 11.72
CA LEU A 198 4.40 -16.04 10.68
C LEU A 198 4.89 -14.70 11.26
N PHE A 199 5.54 -13.90 10.42
CA PHE A 199 6.07 -12.59 10.78
C PHE A 199 5.75 -11.56 9.71
N ALA A 200 5.46 -10.34 10.15
CA ALA A 200 5.42 -9.14 9.32
C ALA A 200 6.57 -8.20 9.70
N ALA A 201 7.29 -7.69 8.70
CA ALA A 201 8.28 -6.62 8.86
C ALA A 201 7.84 -5.37 8.10
N CYS A 202 7.93 -4.20 8.72
CA CYS A 202 7.51 -2.94 8.10
C CYS A 202 8.59 -2.41 7.16
N LEU A 203 8.34 -2.42 5.85
CA LEU A 203 9.31 -1.85 4.91
C LEU A 203 9.26 -0.32 4.94
N LEU A 204 8.07 0.28 4.92
CA LEU A 204 7.84 1.72 4.94
C LEU A 204 6.34 2.03 4.98
N ASN A 205 5.98 3.26 5.35
CA ASN A 205 4.61 3.77 5.22
C ASN A 205 4.48 4.65 3.97
N ILE A 206 3.62 4.25 3.03
CA ILE A 206 3.54 4.90 1.71
C ILE A 206 2.46 5.97 1.59
N VAL A 207 1.85 6.43 2.69
CA VAL A 207 0.75 7.42 2.65
C VAL A 207 1.19 8.71 1.96
N THR A 208 2.41 9.18 2.22
CA THR A 208 2.96 10.37 1.56
C THR A 208 3.08 10.17 0.06
N TYR A 209 3.62 9.02 -0.37
CA TYR A 209 3.72 8.66 -1.79
C TYR A 209 2.34 8.59 -2.46
N ILE A 210 1.33 8.02 -1.79
CA ILE A 210 -0.05 7.97 -2.29
C ILE A 210 -0.60 9.38 -2.49
N ARG A 211 -0.36 10.30 -1.55
CA ARG A 211 -0.81 11.69 -1.65
C ARG A 211 -0.16 12.40 -2.84
N ILE A 212 1.16 12.26 -3.01
CA ILE A 212 1.88 12.85 -4.14
C ILE A 212 1.41 12.23 -5.46
N TRP A 213 1.29 10.90 -5.53
CA TRP A 213 0.84 10.18 -6.71
C TRP A 213 -0.54 10.62 -7.20
N ARG A 214 -1.48 10.89 -6.27
CA ARG A 214 -2.79 11.45 -6.60
C ARG A 214 -2.71 12.87 -7.16
N CYS A 215 -1.74 13.67 -6.72
CA CYS A 215 -1.47 14.98 -7.30
C CYS A 215 -0.86 14.91 -8.70
N LEU A 216 -0.38 13.75 -9.14
CA LEU A 216 0.12 13.56 -10.52
C LEU A 216 -0.98 13.14 -11.50
N ASP A 217 -2.18 12.80 -11.01
CA ASP A 217 -3.34 12.49 -11.85
C ASP A 217 -3.87 13.77 -12.54
N TYR A 218 -3.51 13.91 -13.82
CA TYR A 218 -3.92 15.02 -14.65
C TYR A 218 -5.45 15.16 -14.76
N GLU A 219 -6.19 14.05 -14.80
CA GLU A 219 -7.65 14.08 -14.94
C GLU A 219 -8.32 14.53 -13.64
N ALA A 220 -7.80 14.14 -12.47
CA ALA A 220 -8.27 14.63 -11.18
C ALA A 220 -8.03 16.14 -10.98
N LEU A 221 -6.97 16.69 -11.57
CA LEU A 221 -6.60 18.11 -11.45
C LEU A 221 -7.40 19.04 -12.37
N ARG A 222 -8.26 18.53 -13.25
CA ARG A 222 -9.06 19.36 -14.18
C ARG A 222 -9.94 20.39 -13.46
N THR A 223 -10.30 20.14 -12.20
CA THR A 223 -11.15 21.02 -11.40
C THR A 223 -10.44 22.31 -10.93
N ASN A 224 -9.11 22.31 -10.77
CA ASN A 224 -8.32 23.43 -10.19
C ASN A 224 -7.21 23.96 -11.12
N ARG A 225 -7.41 23.85 -12.44
CA ARG A 225 -6.39 24.11 -13.48
C ARG A 225 -5.72 25.50 -13.40
N GLY A 226 -6.45 26.55 -13.01
CA GLY A 226 -5.99 27.93 -13.10
C GLY A 226 -4.79 28.31 -12.22
N LEU A 227 -4.66 27.73 -11.03
CA LEU A 227 -3.49 27.96 -10.15
C LEU A 227 -2.27 27.17 -10.63
N ILE A 228 -2.49 25.94 -11.09
CA ILE A 228 -1.41 25.03 -11.47
C ILE A 228 -0.79 25.47 -12.80
N GLU A 229 -1.60 25.97 -13.74
CA GLU A 229 -1.07 26.56 -14.98
C GLU A 229 -0.19 27.77 -14.74
N LYS A 230 -0.45 28.58 -13.70
CA LYS A 230 0.42 29.69 -13.32
C LYS A 230 1.76 29.20 -12.77
N MET A 231 1.77 28.07 -12.05
CA MET A 231 3.00 27.45 -11.54
C MET A 231 3.86 26.89 -12.68
N VAL A 232 3.24 26.19 -13.64
CA VAL A 232 3.93 25.60 -14.79
C VAL A 232 4.54 26.66 -15.72
N ASN A 233 3.82 27.78 -15.91
CA ASN A 233 4.25 28.89 -16.75
C ASN A 233 4.95 30.00 -15.95
N TYR A 234 5.46 29.69 -14.75
CA TYR A 234 6.13 30.70 -13.92
C TYR A 234 7.36 31.24 -14.65
N GLN A 235 7.35 32.53 -14.96
CA GLN A 235 8.52 33.23 -15.47
C GLN A 235 9.27 33.85 -14.30
N PRO A 236 10.53 33.47 -14.05
CA PRO A 236 11.35 34.14 -13.06
C PRO A 236 11.45 35.62 -13.42
N VAL A 237 11.04 36.50 -12.51
CA VAL A 237 11.32 37.93 -12.65
C VAL A 237 12.84 38.07 -12.58
N GLY A 238 13.46 38.58 -13.64
CA GLY A 238 14.90 38.81 -13.68
C GLY A 238 15.34 39.63 -12.48
N LEU A 239 16.34 39.13 -11.75
CA LEU A 239 17.04 39.94 -10.76
C LEU A 239 17.73 41.10 -11.51
N PRO A 240 17.58 42.34 -11.03
CA PRO A 240 18.20 43.52 -11.64
C PRO A 240 19.74 43.45 -11.59
#